data_AF-A0A1G1GZU4-F1
#
_entry.id   AF-A0A1G1GZU4-F1
#
_cell.length_a   1.000
_cell.length_b   1.000
_cell.length_c   1.000
_cell.angle_alpha   90.00
_cell.angle_beta   90.00
_cell.angle_gamma   90.00
#
_symmetry.space_group_name_H-M   'P 1'
#
loop_
_entity.id
_entity.type
_entity.pdbx_description
1 polymer ?
#
loop_
_entity_poly.entity_id
_entity_poly.type
_entity_poly.pdbx_seq_one_letter_code
_entity_poly.pdbx_strand_id
1 'polypeptide(L)'
;MKKIPKFKSLKEERNFRDTHSVADYLSELKKTGEIVFERHPLKRNFQMRLDDTTINKLKKLAKAKGVDVSTLIRRWIREHLDKELKTA
;
A
#
# COMPACT_ATOMS: atom_id res chain seq x y z
N MET A 1 12.58 -36.36 9.30
CA MET A 1 12.40 -34.90 9.13
C MET A 1 13.54 -34.21 9.88
N LYS A 2 14.20 -33.23 9.26
CA LYS A 2 15.40 -32.58 9.83
C LYS A 2 15.00 -31.49 10.83
N LYS A 3 15.90 -31.18 11.78
CA LYS A 3 15.70 -30.14 12.80
C LYS A 3 16.54 -28.89 12.50
N ILE A 4 15.97 -27.72 12.71
CA ILE A 4 16.66 -26.42 12.59
C ILE A 4 17.58 -26.27 13.82
N PRO A 5 18.90 -26.16 13.63
CA PRO A 5 19.84 -26.04 14.74
C PRO A 5 19.74 -24.66 15.42
N LYS A 6 20.20 -24.57 16.67
CA LYS A 6 20.36 -23.28 17.37
C LYS A 6 21.66 -22.61 16.89
N PHE A 7 21.53 -21.52 16.13
CA PHE A 7 22.68 -20.77 15.63
C PHE A 7 23.32 -19.93 16.74
N LYS A 8 24.65 -19.86 16.74
CA LYS A 8 25.41 -19.02 17.68
C LYS A 8 25.69 -17.63 17.11
N SER A 9 25.56 -17.44 15.79
CA SER A 9 25.80 -16.18 15.10
C SER A 9 24.91 -16.03 13.86
N LEU A 10 24.60 -14.78 13.50
CA LEU A 10 23.87 -14.44 12.27
C LEU A 10 24.59 -14.92 10.99
N LYS A 11 25.92 -14.99 11.00
CA LYS A 11 26.71 -15.51 9.86
C LYS A 11 26.48 -16.99 9.64
N GLU A 12 26.33 -17.75 10.73
CA GLU A 12 26.05 -19.19 10.70
C GLU A 12 24.64 -19.47 10.18
N GLU A 13 23.65 -18.68 10.64
CA GLU A 13 22.28 -18.78 10.15
C GLU A 13 22.18 -18.47 8.65
N ARG A 14 22.88 -17.45 8.17
CA ARG A 14 22.90 -17.10 6.73
C ARG A 14 23.48 -18.25 5.89
N ASN A 15 24.64 -18.77 6.28
CA ASN A 15 25.26 -19.89 5.58
C ASN A 15 24.35 -21.12 5.58
N PHE A 16 23.63 -21.39 6.68
CA PHE A 16 22.67 -22.47 6.75
C PHE A 16 21.50 -22.27 5.77
N ARG A 17 20.92 -21.07 5.74
CA ARG A 17 19.83 -20.71 4.81
C ARG A 17 20.24 -20.76 3.34
N ASP A 18 21.50 -20.47 3.04
CA ASP A 18 22.02 -20.51 1.66
C ASP A 18 22.30 -21.93 1.17
N THR A 19 22.64 -22.84 2.08
CA THR A 19 23.06 -24.22 1.75
C THR A 19 21.95 -25.25 1.87
N HIS A 20 20.88 -24.95 2.62
CA HIS A 20 19.81 -25.89 2.91
C HIS A 20 18.47 -25.42 2.34
N SER A 21 17.71 -26.35 1.76
CA SER A 21 16.34 -26.08 1.32
C SER A 21 15.40 -25.95 2.52
N VAL A 22 14.58 -24.89 2.53
CA VAL A 22 13.54 -24.67 3.54
C VAL A 22 12.50 -25.80 3.55
N ALA A 23 12.29 -26.47 2.41
CA ALA A 23 11.34 -27.58 2.29
C ALA A 23 11.67 -28.77 3.20
N ASP A 24 12.96 -28.98 3.52
CA ASP A 24 13.42 -30.09 4.37
C ASP A 24 13.03 -29.91 5.85
N TYR A 25 12.61 -28.70 6.24
CA TYR A 25 12.32 -28.28 7.62
C TYR A 25 10.86 -27.85 7.82
N LEU A 26 9.97 -28.13 6.86
CA LEU A 26 8.55 -27.71 6.90
C LEU A 26 7.82 -28.11 8.19
N SER A 27 8.19 -29.25 8.80
CA SER A 27 7.61 -29.73 10.06
C SER A 27 7.95 -28.86 11.28
N GLU A 28 9.03 -28.09 11.22
CA GLU A 28 9.44 -27.17 12.29
C GLU A 28 8.96 -25.73 12.06
N LEU A 29 8.44 -25.43 10.87
CA LEU A 29 7.88 -24.12 10.58
C LEU A 29 6.47 -23.99 11.14
N LYS A 30 6.17 -22.82 11.71
CA LYS A 30 4.80 -22.48 12.09
C LYS A 30 4.01 -22.18 10.82
N LYS A 31 2.83 -22.78 10.70
CA LYS A 31 1.85 -22.33 9.70
C LYS A 31 1.48 -20.89 10.01
N THR A 32 1.75 -19.99 9.08
CA THR A 32 1.12 -18.67 9.09
C THR A 32 -0.38 -18.86 8.94
N GLY A 33 -1.18 -18.09 9.67
CA GLY A 33 -2.64 -18.10 9.53
C GLY A 33 -3.09 -17.74 8.11
N GLU A 34 -4.39 -17.79 7.84
CA GLU A 34 -4.93 -17.42 6.54
C GLU A 34 -4.43 -16.02 6.12
N ILE A 35 -3.77 -15.97 4.96
CA ILE A 35 -3.34 -14.72 4.35
C ILE A 35 -4.59 -14.10 3.74
N VAL A 36 -5.23 -13.20 4.48
CA VAL A 36 -6.33 -12.40 3.96
C VAL A 36 -5.74 -11.31 3.07
N PHE A 37 -5.82 -11.51 1.76
CA PHE A 37 -5.61 -10.42 0.81
C PHE A 37 -6.84 -9.51 0.88
N GLU A 38 -6.75 -8.40 1.60
CA GLU A 38 -7.77 -7.36 1.56
C GLU A 38 -7.88 -6.81 0.13
N ARG A 39 -8.85 -7.32 -0.63
CA ARG A 39 -9.26 -6.70 -1.88
C ARG A 39 -10.01 -5.42 -1.54
N HIS A 40 -9.30 -4.30 -1.48
CA HIS A 40 -9.96 -3.00 -1.43
C HIS A 40 -10.98 -2.93 -2.58
N PRO A 41 -12.23 -2.50 -2.31
CA PRO A 41 -13.22 -2.35 -3.38
C PRO A 41 -12.63 -1.47 -4.47
N LEU A 42 -12.73 -1.92 -5.73
CA LEU A 42 -12.19 -1.18 -6.87
C LEU A 42 -12.87 0.19 -6.92
N LYS A 43 -12.13 1.23 -6.52
CA LYS A 43 -12.58 2.60 -6.69
C LYS A 43 -12.73 2.87 -8.19
N ARG A 44 -13.88 3.39 -8.59
CA ARG A 44 -14.10 3.77 -9.99
C ARG A 44 -13.27 5.02 -10.31
N ASN A 45 -12.55 4.98 -11.42
CA ASN A 45 -11.78 6.13 -11.91
C ASN A 45 -12.71 7.08 -12.67
N PHE A 46 -12.58 8.38 -12.39
CA PHE A 46 -13.22 9.45 -13.16
C PHE A 46 -12.14 10.21 -13.93
N GLN A 47 -12.25 10.26 -15.26
CA GLN A 47 -11.33 11.00 -16.12
C GLN A 47 -12.03 12.25 -16.63
N MET A 48 -11.39 13.40 -16.49
CA MET A 48 -11.90 14.69 -16.94
C MET A 48 -10.76 15.51 -17.53
N ARG A 49 -11.03 16.16 -18.67
CA ARG A 49 -10.09 17.11 -19.27
C ARG A 49 -10.20 18.45 -18.56
N LEU A 50 -9.05 19.04 -18.27
CA LEU A 50 -8.89 20.37 -17.71
C LEU A 50 -7.89 21.12 -18.58
N ASP A 51 -8.01 22.43 -18.67
CA ASP A 51 -7.02 23.26 -19.33
C ASP A 51 -5.71 23.30 -18.52
N ASP A 52 -4.60 23.60 -19.21
CA ASP A 52 -3.27 23.61 -18.60
C ASP A 52 -3.15 24.62 -17.46
N THR A 53 -3.86 25.75 -17.54
CA THR A 53 -3.80 26.78 -16.49
C THR A 53 -4.40 26.25 -15.19
N THR A 54 -5.52 25.53 -15.29
CA THR A 54 -6.18 24.88 -14.15
C THR A 54 -5.31 23.78 -13.55
N ILE A 55 -4.72 22.92 -14.39
CA ILE A 55 -3.80 21.86 -13.92
C ILE A 55 -2.61 22.46 -13.17
N ASN A 56 -2.04 23.55 -13.69
CA ASN A 56 -0.90 24.22 -13.06
C ASN A 56 -1.27 24.87 -11.72
N LYS A 57 -2.45 25.49 -11.61
CA LYS A 57 -2.97 26.02 -10.34
C LYS A 57 -3.16 24.91 -9.31
N LEU A 58 -3.75 23.79 -9.71
CA LEU A 58 -3.95 22.62 -8.84
C LEU A 58 -2.62 22.07 -8.32
N LYS A 59 -1.61 21.91 -9.20
CA LYS A 59 -0.27 21.47 -8.82
C LYS A 59 0.39 22.42 -7.79
N LYS A 60 0.31 23.73 -8.01
CA LYS A 60 0.86 24.73 -7.08
C LYS A 60 0.19 24.66 -5.71
N LEU A 61 -1.13 24.57 -5.67
CA LEU A 61 -1.89 24.49 -4.42
C LEU A 61 -1.66 23.18 -3.67
N ALA A 62 -1.60 22.06 -4.39
CA ALA A 62 -1.31 20.75 -3.81
C ALA A 62 0.08 20.73 -3.17
N LYS A 63 1.09 21.25 -3.88
CA LYS A 63 2.47 21.41 -3.37
C LYS A 63 2.51 22.28 -2.12
N ALA A 64 1.85 23.44 -2.13
CA ALA A 64 1.80 24.34 -0.97
C ALA A 64 1.13 23.70 0.26
N LYS A 65 0.19 22.77 0.04
CA LYS A 65 -0.50 22.03 1.09
C LYS A 65 0.19 20.71 1.48
N GLY A 66 1.30 20.35 0.84
CA GLY A 66 2.01 19.09 1.09
C GLY A 66 1.20 17.84 0.73
N VAL A 67 0.27 17.93 -0.21
CA VAL A 67 -0.59 16.80 -0.63
C VAL A 67 -0.49 16.56 -2.14
N ASP A 68 -0.87 15.36 -2.57
CA ASP A 68 -1.01 15.05 -4.00
C ASP A 68 -2.21 15.78 -4.64
N VAL A 69 -2.10 16.08 -5.93
CA VAL A 69 -3.16 16.75 -6.70
C VAL A 69 -4.47 15.95 -6.67
N SER A 70 -4.39 14.63 -6.80
CA SER A 70 -5.58 13.77 -6.76
C SER A 70 -6.26 13.78 -5.39
N THR A 71 -5.48 13.88 -4.31
CA THR A 71 -5.98 14.00 -2.94
C THR A 71 -6.69 15.34 -2.74
N LEU A 72 -6.09 16.43 -3.22
CA LEU A 72 -6.69 17.77 -3.15
C LEU A 72 -8.04 17.81 -3.88
N ILE A 73 -8.08 17.32 -5.13
CA ILE A 73 -9.29 17.30 -5.96
C ILE A 73 -10.38 16.46 -5.29
N ARG A 74 -10.06 15.24 -4.84
CA ARG A 74 -11.05 14.37 -4.16
C ARG A 74 -11.64 15.05 -2.93
N ARG A 75 -10.83 15.78 -2.16
CA ARG A 75 -11.28 16.50 -0.97
C ARG A 75 -12.27 17.60 -1.34
N TRP A 76 -11.92 18.43 -2.33
CA TRP A 76 -12.79 19.51 -2.79
C TRP A 76 -14.10 19.03 -3.39
N ILE A 77 -14.07 17.96 -4.20
CA ILE A 77 -15.29 17.36 -4.76
C ILE A 77 -16.24 16.93 -3.63
N ARG A 78 -15.72 16.23 -2.61
CA ARG A 78 -16.53 15.80 -1.46
C ARG A 78 -17.07 16.99 -0.68
N GLU A 79 -16.21 17.95 -0.32
CA GLU A 79 -16.60 19.16 0.41
C GLU A 79 -17.70 19.94 -0.31
N HIS A 80 -17.65 20.01 -1.64
CA HIS A 80 -18.66 20.72 -2.42
C HIS A 80 -19.96 19.92 -2.52
N LEU A 81 -19.91 18.62 -2.82
CA LEU A 81 -21.10 17.76 -2.86
C LEU A 81 -21.84 17.72 -1.51
N ASP A 82 -21.11 17.62 -0.41
CA ASP A 82 -21.69 17.61 0.94
C ASP A 82 -22.39 18.94 1.28
N LYS A 83 -21.98 20.05 0.67
CA LYS A 83 -22.63 21.36 0.84
C LYS A 83 -23.90 21.47 0.00
N GLU A 84 -23.83 21.08 -1.27
CA GLU A 84 -24.98 21.11 -2.18
C GLU A 84 -26.10 20.18 -1.67
N LEU A 85 -25.76 18.96 -1.25
CA LEU A 85 -26.73 17.98 -0.73
C LEU A 85 -27.34 18.35 0.63
N LYS A 86 -26.74 19.27 1.39
CA LYS A 86 -27.32 19.80 2.63
C LYS A 86 -28.27 20.97 2.40
N THR A 87 -28.17 21.58 1.22
CA THR A 87 -28.92 22.79 0.84
C THR A 87 -30.11 22.43 -0.06
N ALA A 88 -30.05 21.28 -0.74
CA ALA A 88 -31.17 20.63 -1.42
C ALA A 88 -32.07 19.88 -0.42
#